data_AF-A0A193BPX7-F1
#
_entry.id   AF-A0A193BPX7-F1
#
_cell.length_a   1.000
_cell.length_b   1.000
_cell.length_c   1.000
_cell.angle_alpha   90.00
_cell.angle_beta   90.00
_cell.angle_gamma   90.00
#
_symmetry.space_group_name_H-M   'P 1'
#
loop_
_entity.id
_entity.type
_entity.pdbx_description
1 polymer ?
#
loop_
_entity_poly.entity_id
_entity_poly.type
_entity_poly.pdbx_seq_one_letter_code
_entity_poly.pdbx_strand_id
1 'polypeptide(L)'
;MTPVLYLSHGAPPLADDATWTRQLAGWSADLEKPKAILVVSAHWEEAPLTLGATTTVPLVYDFWGFPDRYYQVEYAAPGAPELADKVRKLLRSTQTPVHDAPDRGLDHGAYVPLVEMYPDADIPVLQVSMPSLDPRELFDLGRKLAPLRDEGVLIIGSGFFTHNLSALRQTDGTDGAPPSWSSEFDHWGAETLRAGDLDALLDFQHKAPAAAIAHPRIEHFAPLFVSLGASSSEGKGETVIDGYWYGLAKRSLQFG
;
A
#
# COMPACT_ATOMS: atom_id res chain seq x y z
N MET A 1 -11.26 -2.97 -16.68
CA MET A 1 -11.26 -3.44 -15.27
C MET A 1 -10.55 -2.36 -14.46
N THR A 2 -10.91 -2.13 -13.20
CA THR A 2 -10.21 -1.12 -12.38
C THR A 2 -8.76 -1.59 -12.11
N PRO A 3 -7.74 -0.72 -12.17
CA PRO A 3 -6.37 -1.12 -11.88
C PRO A 3 -6.20 -1.52 -10.41
N VAL A 4 -5.05 -2.14 -10.11
CA VAL A 4 -4.54 -2.34 -8.75
C VAL A 4 -3.30 -1.48 -8.57
N LEU A 5 -3.18 -0.82 -7.42
CA LEU A 5 -2.03 -0.01 -7.11
C LEU A 5 -1.24 -0.64 -5.96
N TYR A 6 0.08 -0.64 -6.08
CA TYR A 6 0.96 -0.65 -4.92
C TYR A 6 1.60 0.72 -4.83
N LEU A 7 1.55 1.38 -3.67
CA LEU A 7 2.21 2.67 -3.53
C LEU A 7 3.06 2.77 -2.27
N SER A 8 4.10 3.57 -2.39
CA SER A 8 5.04 3.87 -1.32
C SER A 8 4.57 5.10 -0.54
N HIS A 9 3.95 4.88 0.62
CA HIS A 9 3.69 5.90 1.63
C HIS A 9 4.86 5.95 2.62
N GLY A 10 5.51 7.10 2.72
CA GLY A 10 6.62 7.29 3.66
C GLY A 10 6.12 7.62 5.06
N ALA A 11 7.06 7.95 5.94
CA ALA A 11 6.72 8.65 7.18
C ALA A 11 5.99 9.98 6.86
N PRO A 12 5.24 10.57 7.82
CA PRO A 12 4.45 11.78 7.58
C PRO A 12 5.17 12.91 6.81
N PRO A 13 6.48 13.18 7.02
CA PRO A 13 7.17 14.22 6.27
C PRO A 13 7.32 13.99 4.76
N LEU A 14 7.07 12.78 4.24
CA LEU A 14 7.01 12.58 2.79
C LEU A 14 5.86 13.38 2.15
N ALA A 15 4.80 13.69 2.91
CA ALA A 15 3.71 14.56 2.44
C ALA A 15 4.16 16.00 2.14
N ASP A 16 5.33 16.44 2.63
CA ASP A 16 5.91 17.74 2.26
C ASP A 16 6.71 17.68 0.95
N ASP A 17 7.04 16.49 0.44
CA ASP A 17 7.74 16.33 -0.83
C ASP A 17 6.80 16.73 -1.96
N ALA A 18 7.00 17.95 -2.47
CA ALA A 18 6.19 18.51 -3.55
C ALA A 18 6.22 17.67 -4.83
N THR A 19 7.26 16.87 -5.05
CA THR A 19 7.34 15.97 -6.20
C THR A 19 6.46 14.75 -5.99
N TRP A 20 6.55 14.11 -4.81
CA TRP A 20 5.74 12.94 -4.49
C TRP A 20 4.24 13.24 -4.48
N THR A 21 3.83 14.34 -3.85
CA THR A 21 2.42 14.80 -3.84
C THR A 21 1.90 15.09 -5.25
N ARG A 22 2.67 15.80 -6.08
CA ARG A 22 2.31 16.03 -7.50
C ARG A 22 2.22 14.73 -8.30
N GLN A 23 3.09 13.76 -8.04
CA GLN A 23 3.06 12.47 -8.72
C GLN A 23 1.79 11.68 -8.37
N LEU A 24 1.37 11.66 -7.10
CA LEU A 24 0.10 11.03 -6.69
C LEU A 24 -1.13 11.72 -7.27
N ALA A 25 -1.16 13.06 -7.23
CA ALA A 25 -2.25 13.84 -7.82
C ALA A 25 -2.32 13.65 -9.35
N GLY A 26 -1.17 13.61 -10.03
CA GLY A 26 -1.13 13.33 -11.47
C GLY A 26 -1.57 11.91 -11.80
N TRP A 27 -1.10 10.92 -11.04
CA TRP A 27 -1.46 9.52 -11.24
C TRP A 27 -2.97 9.30 -11.12
N SER A 28 -3.58 9.79 -10.05
CA SER A 28 -5.03 9.66 -9.82
C SER A 28 -5.89 10.42 -10.84
N ALA A 29 -5.41 11.55 -11.37
CA ALA A 29 -6.11 12.30 -12.42
C ALA A 29 -6.21 11.53 -13.75
N ASP A 30 -5.27 10.63 -14.02
CA ASP A 30 -5.28 9.76 -15.20
C ASP A 30 -6.11 8.48 -15.01
N LEU A 31 -6.59 8.21 -13.79
CA LEU A 31 -7.45 7.07 -13.49
C LEU A 31 -8.93 7.41 -13.67
N GLU A 32 -9.71 6.43 -14.14
CA GLU A 32 -11.16 6.50 -13.99
C GLU A 32 -11.51 6.52 -12.50
N LYS A 33 -12.35 7.47 -12.08
CA LYS A 33 -12.76 7.62 -10.69
C LYS A 33 -13.41 6.32 -10.19
N PRO A 34 -12.84 5.65 -9.16
CA PRO A 34 -13.37 4.38 -8.70
C PRO A 34 -14.67 4.57 -7.92
N LYS A 35 -15.49 3.53 -7.88
CA LYS A 35 -16.75 3.52 -7.10
C LYS A 35 -16.51 3.35 -5.61
N ALA A 36 -15.41 2.70 -5.24
CA ALA A 36 -14.93 2.55 -3.88
C ALA A 36 -13.44 2.21 -3.89
N ILE A 37 -12.76 2.40 -2.75
CA ILE A 37 -11.36 2.08 -2.56
C ILE A 37 -11.23 1.04 -1.45
N LEU A 38 -10.47 -0.02 -1.70
CA LEU A 38 -10.05 -0.99 -0.69
C LEU A 38 -8.55 -0.81 -0.41
N VAL A 39 -8.20 -0.43 0.81
CA VAL A 39 -6.79 -0.24 1.22
C VAL A 39 -6.33 -1.38 2.11
N VAL A 40 -5.16 -1.92 1.79
CA VAL A 40 -4.37 -2.81 2.65
C VAL A 40 -3.07 -2.10 3.00
N SER A 41 -2.95 -1.64 4.24
CA SER A 41 -1.83 -0.80 4.70
C SER A 41 -0.83 -1.62 5.51
N ALA A 42 0.46 -1.31 5.34
CA ALA A 42 1.55 -1.81 6.17
C ALA A 42 1.36 -1.55 7.68
N HIS A 43 0.53 -0.57 8.04
CA HIS A 43 0.31 -0.12 9.42
C HIS A 43 -0.80 -0.86 10.15
N TRP A 44 -1.42 -1.85 9.52
CA TRP A 44 -2.45 -2.64 10.15
C TRP A 44 -2.24 -4.14 9.95
N GLU A 45 -1.32 -4.69 10.75
CA GLU A 45 -1.13 -6.12 10.91
C GLU A 45 -2.10 -6.65 11.99
N GLU A 46 -3.09 -7.45 11.60
CA GLU A 46 -4.03 -8.07 12.54
C GLU A 46 -4.59 -9.38 11.99
N ALA A 47 -4.50 -10.43 12.81
CA ALA A 47 -4.97 -11.76 12.52
C ALA A 47 -5.99 -12.22 13.59
N PRO A 48 -7.19 -12.70 13.22
CA PRO A 48 -7.69 -12.90 11.85
C PRO A 48 -7.93 -11.60 11.07
N LEU A 49 -8.15 -11.71 9.76
CA LEU A 49 -8.41 -10.54 8.90
C LEU A 49 -9.60 -9.75 9.44
N THR A 50 -9.40 -8.46 9.62
CA THR A 50 -10.33 -7.55 10.27
C THR A 50 -10.67 -6.40 9.33
N LEU A 51 -11.96 -6.08 9.21
CA LEU A 51 -12.46 -4.95 8.45
C LEU A 51 -12.57 -3.72 9.34
N GLY A 52 -12.14 -2.57 8.83
CA GLY A 52 -12.20 -1.31 9.57
C GLY A 52 -13.63 -0.76 9.64
N ALA A 53 -13.72 0.50 10.04
CA ALA A 53 -14.99 1.20 10.08
C ALA A 53 -15.70 1.19 8.73
N THR A 54 -17.00 0.86 8.74
CA THR A 54 -17.88 0.93 7.56
C THR A 54 -18.70 2.22 7.51
N THR A 55 -18.43 3.14 8.43
CA THR A 55 -18.98 4.49 8.55
C THR A 55 -17.83 5.46 8.71
N THR A 56 -18.04 6.75 8.45
CA THR A 56 -17.01 7.76 8.67
C THR A 56 -16.73 7.90 10.17
N VAL A 57 -15.50 7.60 10.58
CA VAL A 57 -14.96 7.73 11.94
C VAL A 57 -13.64 8.51 11.90
N PRO A 58 -13.12 9.04 13.03
CA PRO A 58 -11.83 9.73 13.05
C PRO A 58 -10.68 8.87 12.51
N LEU A 59 -9.71 9.52 11.87
CA LEU A 59 -8.46 8.88 11.42
C LEU A 59 -7.67 8.30 12.60
N VAL A 60 -6.80 7.35 12.28
CA VAL A 60 -5.85 6.80 13.24
C VAL A 60 -4.47 7.40 12.98
N TYR A 61 -4.01 8.22 13.92
CA TYR A 61 -2.64 8.74 13.94
C TYR A 61 -1.71 7.73 14.62
N ASP A 62 -1.20 6.78 13.85
CA ASP A 62 -0.35 5.68 14.28
C ASP A 62 1.17 6.02 14.28
N PHE A 63 1.48 7.32 14.31
CA PHE A 63 2.84 7.86 14.37
C PHE A 63 2.99 8.89 15.50
N TRP A 64 4.20 9.07 16.01
CA TRP A 64 4.50 9.99 17.12
C TRP A 64 5.79 10.78 16.86
N GLY A 65 5.94 11.91 17.56
CA GLY A 65 7.18 12.69 17.55
C GLY A 65 7.35 13.64 16.36
N PHE A 66 6.29 13.86 15.58
CA PHE A 66 6.28 14.81 14.47
C PHE A 66 5.59 16.14 14.86
N PRO A 67 5.80 17.23 14.10
CA PRO A 67 5.06 18.49 14.27
C PRO A 67 3.54 18.34 14.27
N ASP A 68 2.85 19.15 15.09
CA ASP A 68 1.39 19.12 15.29
C ASP A 68 0.56 19.14 14.00
N ARG A 69 1.04 19.82 12.95
CA ARG A 69 0.31 19.93 11.67
C ARG A 69 -0.02 18.57 11.03
N TYR A 70 0.78 17.53 11.26
CA TYR A 70 0.47 16.19 10.73
C TYR A 70 -0.70 15.51 11.44
N TYR A 71 -1.00 15.93 12.68
CA TYR A 71 -2.13 15.45 13.48
C TYR A 71 -3.41 16.26 13.25
N GLN A 72 -3.34 17.30 12.42
CA GLN A 72 -4.47 18.16 12.05
C GLN A 72 -5.01 17.82 10.65
N VAL A 73 -4.38 16.88 9.93
CA VAL A 73 -4.84 16.42 8.62
C VAL A 73 -6.10 15.60 8.81
N GLU A 74 -7.18 15.98 8.13
CA GLU A 74 -8.44 15.24 8.14
C GLU A 74 -8.72 14.66 6.75
N TYR A 75 -9.38 13.51 6.71
CA TYR A 75 -9.83 12.86 5.47
C TYR A 75 -11.14 12.12 5.72
N ALA A 76 -12.26 12.83 5.56
CA ALA A 76 -13.59 12.37 5.94
C ALA A 76 -14.28 11.54 4.84
N ALA A 77 -13.60 10.49 4.37
CA ALA A 77 -14.16 9.61 3.35
C ALA A 77 -15.50 8.97 3.80
N PRO A 78 -16.47 8.78 2.89
CA PRO A 78 -17.66 7.99 3.15
C PRO A 78 -17.28 6.58 3.60
N GLY A 79 -18.04 6.05 4.56
CA GLY A 79 -17.94 4.63 4.89
C GLY A 79 -18.37 3.73 3.72
N ALA A 80 -17.80 2.53 3.63
CA ALA A 80 -18.04 1.60 2.53
C ALA A 80 -18.69 0.27 3.00
N PRO A 81 -19.94 0.29 3.53
CA PRO A 81 -20.59 -0.90 4.08
C PRO A 81 -20.86 -1.97 3.01
N GLU A 82 -21.25 -1.57 1.79
CA GLU A 82 -21.47 -2.50 0.67
C GLU A 82 -20.17 -3.21 0.25
N LEU A 83 -19.04 -2.48 0.25
CA LEU A 83 -17.73 -3.07 -0.02
C LEU A 83 -17.36 -4.07 1.07
N ALA A 84 -17.59 -3.73 2.34
CA ALA A 84 -17.32 -4.63 3.46
C ALA A 84 -18.12 -5.93 3.35
N ASP A 85 -19.39 -5.87 2.94
CA ASP A 85 -20.20 -7.08 2.71
C ASP A 85 -19.67 -7.95 1.58
N LYS A 86 -19.19 -7.35 0.48
CA LYS A 86 -18.54 -8.08 -0.61
C LYS A 86 -17.24 -8.73 -0.16
N VAL A 87 -16.39 -8.01 0.58
CA VAL A 87 -15.15 -8.57 1.16
C VAL A 87 -15.47 -9.75 2.08
N ARG A 88 -16.46 -9.61 2.98
CA ARG A 88 -16.93 -10.73 3.82
C ARG A 88 -17.36 -11.90 2.96
N LYS A 89 -18.13 -11.68 1.90
CA LYS A 89 -18.60 -12.75 1.01
C LYS A 89 -17.47 -13.47 0.27
N LEU A 90 -16.45 -12.74 -0.17
CA LEU A 90 -15.29 -13.30 -0.88
C LEU A 90 -14.36 -14.08 0.04
N LEU A 91 -14.17 -13.60 1.28
CA LEU A 91 -13.15 -14.13 2.19
C LEU A 91 -13.68 -15.10 3.23
N ARG A 92 -14.94 -14.97 3.65
CA ARG A 92 -15.49 -15.83 4.71
C ARG A 92 -15.55 -17.27 4.23
N SER A 93 -14.81 -18.11 4.94
CA SER A 93 -14.95 -19.55 4.90
C SER A 93 -15.11 -20.06 6.34
N THR A 94 -15.49 -21.33 6.50
CA THR A 94 -15.49 -21.97 7.83
C THR A 94 -14.11 -22.02 8.48
N GLN A 95 -13.04 -21.79 7.72
CA GLN A 95 -11.65 -21.84 8.17
C GLN A 95 -10.99 -20.45 8.30
N THR A 96 -11.63 -19.40 7.80
CA THR A 96 -11.07 -18.03 7.78
C THR A 96 -12.14 -17.04 8.25
N PRO A 97 -12.25 -16.79 9.56
CA PRO A 97 -13.16 -15.79 10.08
C PRO A 97 -12.72 -14.39 9.63
N VAL A 98 -13.70 -13.55 9.32
CA VAL A 98 -13.50 -12.12 9.03
C VAL A 98 -14.15 -11.34 10.16
N HIS A 99 -13.32 -10.58 10.89
CA HIS A 99 -13.70 -9.78 12.03
C HIS A 99 -14.00 -8.34 11.62
N ASP A 100 -14.59 -7.59 12.54
CA ASP A 100 -14.98 -6.19 12.37
C ASP A 100 -14.41 -5.36 13.52
N ALA A 101 -13.76 -4.25 13.18
CA ALA A 101 -13.31 -3.22 14.09
C ALA A 101 -14.02 -1.89 13.73
N PRO A 102 -15.29 -1.70 14.16
CA PRO A 102 -16.13 -0.61 13.67
C PRO A 102 -15.63 0.79 14.03
N ASP A 103 -14.78 0.90 15.06
CA ASP A 103 -14.18 2.16 15.52
C ASP A 103 -12.79 2.42 14.91
N ARG A 104 -12.28 1.52 14.05
CA ARG A 104 -10.97 1.63 13.42
C ARG A 104 -11.06 2.49 12.15
N GLY A 105 -10.64 3.75 12.26
CA GLY A 105 -10.47 4.63 11.11
C GLY A 105 -9.24 4.32 10.26
N LEU A 106 -9.05 5.11 9.21
CA LEU A 106 -7.93 4.98 8.28
C LEU A 106 -6.61 5.36 8.98
N ASP A 107 -5.58 4.51 8.88
CA ASP A 107 -4.23 4.88 9.31
C ASP A 107 -3.48 5.73 8.28
N HIS A 108 -2.30 6.24 8.63
CA HIS A 108 -1.58 7.16 7.75
C HIS A 108 -1.14 6.54 6.43
N GLY A 109 -0.92 5.23 6.39
CA GLY A 109 -0.64 4.54 5.15
C GLY A 109 -1.84 4.54 4.21
N ALA A 110 -3.06 4.61 4.75
CA ALA A 110 -4.27 4.79 3.95
C ALA A 110 -4.55 6.26 3.63
N TYR A 111 -4.67 7.14 4.63
CA TYR A 111 -5.23 8.48 4.37
C TYR A 111 -4.22 9.45 3.73
N VAL A 112 -2.91 9.37 4.03
CA VAL A 112 -1.94 10.35 3.52
C VAL A 112 -1.86 10.31 1.99
N PRO A 113 -1.72 9.15 1.33
CA PRO A 113 -1.77 9.09 -0.13
C PRO A 113 -3.13 9.52 -0.69
N LEU A 114 -4.23 9.17 0.00
CA LEU A 114 -5.57 9.48 -0.47
C LEU A 114 -5.90 10.98 -0.43
N VAL A 115 -5.36 11.73 0.52
CA VAL A 115 -5.48 13.21 0.53
C VAL A 115 -4.92 13.81 -0.76
N GLU A 116 -3.83 13.26 -1.29
CA GLU A 116 -3.20 13.76 -2.52
C GLU A 116 -3.90 13.24 -3.78
N MET A 117 -4.37 11.99 -3.76
CA MET A 117 -5.01 11.35 -4.91
C MET A 117 -6.47 11.76 -5.10
N TYR A 118 -7.22 11.91 -4.00
CA TYR A 118 -8.66 12.15 -4.01
C TYR A 118 -9.04 13.19 -2.94
N PRO A 119 -8.56 14.44 -3.06
CA PRO A 119 -8.66 15.46 -2.02
C PRO A 119 -10.10 15.81 -1.59
N ASP A 120 -11.07 15.61 -2.48
CA ASP A 120 -12.49 15.85 -2.18
C ASP A 120 -13.09 14.84 -1.18
N ALA A 121 -12.36 13.75 -0.89
CA ALA A 121 -12.75 12.69 0.04
C ALA A 121 -14.18 12.16 -0.22
N ASP A 122 -14.61 12.06 -1.49
CA ASP A 122 -15.98 11.74 -1.86
C ASP A 122 -16.17 10.30 -2.39
N ILE A 123 -15.11 9.48 -2.31
CA ILE A 123 -15.12 8.06 -2.67
C ILE A 123 -15.20 7.23 -1.39
N PRO A 124 -16.11 6.23 -1.29
CA PRO A 124 -16.15 5.31 -0.17
C PRO A 124 -14.83 4.55 0.00
N VAL A 125 -14.28 4.54 1.22
CA VAL A 125 -13.02 3.84 1.53
C VAL A 125 -13.28 2.76 2.59
N LEU A 126 -12.77 1.55 2.33
CA LEU A 126 -12.64 0.51 3.34
C LEU A 126 -11.16 0.20 3.54
N GLN A 127 -10.71 0.14 4.79
CA GLN A 127 -9.43 -0.45 5.13
C GLN A 127 -9.62 -1.85 5.69
N VAL A 128 -8.70 -2.76 5.37
CA VAL A 128 -8.65 -4.12 5.93
C VAL A 128 -7.24 -4.43 6.45
N SER A 129 -7.17 -5.25 7.49
CA SER A 129 -5.89 -5.66 8.06
C SER A 129 -5.15 -6.68 7.18
N MET A 130 -3.83 -6.74 7.35
CA MET A 130 -3.00 -7.83 6.89
C MET A 130 -2.96 -8.94 7.96
N PRO A 131 -3.51 -10.14 7.69
CA PRO A 131 -3.54 -11.24 8.67
C PRO A 131 -2.23 -12.01 8.75
N SER A 132 -1.26 -11.71 7.89
CA SER A 132 0.01 -12.39 7.77
C SER A 132 1.03 -11.47 7.12
N LEU A 133 2.30 -11.82 7.26
CA LEU A 133 3.40 -11.23 6.51
C LEU A 133 4.02 -12.24 5.52
N ASP A 134 3.45 -13.43 5.39
CA ASP A 134 3.89 -14.41 4.39
C ASP A 134 3.50 -13.95 2.97
N PRO A 135 4.47 -13.82 2.04
CA PRO A 135 4.19 -13.36 0.68
C PRO A 135 3.14 -14.19 -0.07
N ARG A 136 3.11 -15.51 0.15
CA ARG A 136 2.19 -16.41 -0.55
C ARG A 136 0.78 -16.30 0.01
N GLU A 137 0.64 -16.21 1.34
CA GLU A 137 -0.66 -15.99 1.97
C GLU A 137 -1.28 -14.65 1.56
N LEU A 138 -0.47 -13.59 1.48
CA LEU A 138 -0.91 -12.27 1.03
C LEU A 138 -1.24 -12.24 -0.47
N PHE A 139 -0.47 -12.95 -1.29
CA PHE A 139 -0.80 -13.14 -2.70
C PHE A 139 -2.14 -13.86 -2.89
N ASP A 140 -2.39 -14.93 -2.14
CA ASP A 140 -3.68 -15.63 -2.18
C ASP A 140 -4.83 -14.78 -1.65
N LEU A 141 -4.60 -13.93 -0.64
CA LEU A 141 -5.56 -12.91 -0.21
C LEU A 141 -5.90 -11.96 -1.36
N GLY A 142 -4.90 -11.40 -2.04
CA GLY A 142 -5.07 -10.55 -3.21
C GLY A 142 -5.91 -11.22 -4.31
N ARG A 143 -5.62 -12.49 -4.62
CA ARG A 143 -6.38 -13.26 -5.63
C ARG A 143 -7.86 -13.39 -5.28
N LYS A 144 -8.19 -13.57 -4.00
CA LYS A 144 -9.59 -13.64 -3.55
C LYS A 144 -10.31 -12.29 -3.67
N LEU A 145 -9.57 -11.19 -3.54
CA LEU A 145 -10.09 -9.82 -3.64
C LEU A 145 -10.21 -9.32 -5.10
N ALA A 146 -9.50 -9.94 -6.04
CA ALA A 146 -9.46 -9.55 -7.45
C ALA A 146 -10.84 -9.28 -8.10
N PRO A 147 -11.92 -10.06 -7.84
CA PRO A 147 -13.23 -9.81 -8.45
C PRO A 147 -13.83 -8.43 -8.14
N LEU A 148 -13.41 -7.76 -7.07
CA LEU A 148 -13.89 -6.42 -6.73
C LEU A 148 -13.51 -5.39 -7.80
N ARG A 149 -12.43 -5.63 -8.56
CA ARG A 149 -11.95 -4.73 -9.62
C ARG A 149 -12.94 -4.60 -10.77
N ASP A 150 -13.65 -5.69 -11.09
CA ASP A 150 -14.72 -5.71 -12.10
C ASP A 150 -15.94 -4.88 -11.67
N GLU A 151 -16.07 -4.63 -10.37
CA GLU A 151 -17.17 -3.85 -9.80
C GLU A 151 -16.83 -2.35 -9.66
N GLY A 152 -15.65 -1.91 -10.12
CA GLY A 152 -15.21 -0.52 -10.00
C GLY A 152 -14.43 -0.21 -8.73
N VAL A 153 -13.94 -1.22 -8.00
CA VAL A 153 -13.16 -1.03 -6.77
C VAL A 153 -11.68 -0.90 -7.08
N LEU A 154 -11.07 0.20 -6.65
CA LEU A 154 -9.63 0.39 -6.68
C LEU A 154 -9.00 -0.31 -5.46
N ILE A 155 -8.17 -1.30 -5.70
CA ILE A 155 -7.43 -2.00 -4.63
C ILE A 155 -6.06 -1.34 -4.51
N ILE A 156 -5.69 -0.92 -3.30
CA ILE A 156 -4.41 -0.27 -2.99
C ILE A 156 -3.68 -1.06 -1.91
N GLY A 157 -2.52 -1.63 -2.25
CA GLY A 157 -1.52 -2.05 -1.28
C GLY A 157 -0.63 -0.86 -0.92
N SER A 158 -0.73 -0.33 0.29
CA SER A 158 0.05 0.82 0.72
C SER A 158 1.18 0.41 1.66
N GLY A 159 2.41 0.63 1.22
CA GLY A 159 3.63 0.24 1.93
C GLY A 159 4.80 1.18 1.61
N PHE A 160 6.02 0.65 1.47
CA PHE A 160 7.20 1.39 1.03
C PHE A 160 8.23 0.43 0.43
N PHE A 161 8.71 0.71 -0.80
CA PHE A 161 9.43 -0.28 -1.61
C PHE A 161 10.77 -0.73 -1.00
N THR A 162 11.45 0.14 -0.26
CA THR A 162 12.52 -0.26 0.69
C THR A 162 12.31 0.44 2.01
N HIS A 163 12.27 -0.27 3.13
CA HIS A 163 11.90 0.30 4.43
C HIS A 163 12.90 -0.07 5.53
N ASN A 164 13.96 0.73 5.66
CA ASN A 164 14.90 0.63 6.76
C ASN A 164 15.20 2.01 7.36
N LEU A 165 14.38 2.41 8.33
CA LEU A 165 14.49 3.73 8.96
C LEU A 165 15.82 3.92 9.73
N SER A 166 16.47 2.83 10.16
CA SER A 166 17.79 2.93 10.81
C SER A 166 18.89 3.38 9.86
N ALA A 167 18.69 3.19 8.55
CA ALA A 167 19.64 3.54 7.51
C ALA A 167 19.48 4.98 6.98
N LEU A 168 18.45 5.74 7.40
CA LEU A 168 18.26 7.14 6.96
C LEU A 168 19.47 8.02 7.24
N ARG A 169 20.21 7.74 8.33
CA ARG A 169 21.43 8.45 8.72
C ARG A 169 22.59 8.29 7.73
N GLN A 170 22.48 7.37 6.78
CA GLN A 170 23.49 7.13 5.74
C GLN A 170 23.31 8.04 4.52
N THR A 171 22.30 8.91 4.53
CA THR A 171 21.93 9.75 3.38
C THR A 171 21.96 11.23 3.76
N ASP A 172 22.49 12.04 2.87
CA ASP A 172 22.61 13.49 3.06
C ASP A 172 21.31 14.20 2.64
N GLY A 173 20.26 14.03 3.46
CA GLY A 173 18.95 14.65 3.23
C GLY A 173 18.03 13.88 2.29
N THR A 174 16.91 14.50 1.92
CA THR A 174 15.82 13.86 1.14
C THR A 174 16.26 13.44 -0.26
N ASP A 175 17.11 14.25 -0.90
CA ASP A 175 17.61 14.06 -2.27
C ASP A 175 19.02 13.46 -2.32
N GLY A 176 19.53 12.97 -1.17
CA GLY A 176 20.83 12.32 -1.09
C GLY A 176 20.88 11.05 -1.94
N ALA A 177 22.08 10.73 -2.44
CA ALA A 177 22.29 9.49 -3.19
C ALA A 177 21.89 8.27 -2.34
N PRO A 178 21.11 7.32 -2.88
CA PRO A 178 20.71 6.16 -2.12
C PRO A 178 21.92 5.27 -1.83
N PRO A 179 21.97 4.61 -0.65
CA PRO A 179 22.98 3.61 -0.38
C PRO A 179 22.82 2.43 -1.34
N SER A 180 23.93 1.75 -1.66
CA SER A 180 23.96 0.72 -2.71
C SER A 180 22.90 -0.37 -2.50
N TRP A 181 22.70 -0.82 -1.26
CA TRP A 181 21.70 -1.83 -0.92
C TRP A 181 20.27 -1.42 -1.32
N SER A 182 19.91 -0.13 -1.22
CA SER A 182 18.57 0.34 -1.57
C SER A 182 18.42 0.41 -3.08
N SER A 183 19.44 0.96 -3.77
CA SER A 183 19.44 1.02 -5.23
C SER A 183 19.50 -0.36 -5.89
N GLU A 184 20.23 -1.31 -5.32
CA GLU A 184 20.34 -2.68 -5.83
C GLU A 184 19.02 -3.45 -5.64
N PHE A 185 18.38 -3.32 -4.48
CA PHE A 185 17.07 -3.91 -4.23
C PHE A 185 16.00 -3.31 -5.15
N ASP A 186 15.97 -1.98 -5.28
CA ASP A 186 15.04 -1.28 -6.16
C ASP A 186 15.22 -1.69 -7.63
N HIS A 187 16.47 -1.77 -8.09
CA HIS A 187 16.79 -2.21 -9.45
C HIS A 187 16.35 -3.65 -9.69
N TRP A 188 16.69 -4.57 -8.79
CA TRP A 188 16.23 -5.96 -8.87
C TRP A 188 14.71 -6.05 -8.90
N GLY A 189 14.03 -5.28 -8.03
CA GLY A 189 12.57 -5.25 -7.98
C GLY A 189 11.96 -4.77 -9.30
N ALA A 190 12.49 -3.69 -9.88
CA ALA A 190 12.06 -3.16 -11.16
C ALA A 190 12.21 -4.18 -12.30
N GLU A 191 13.36 -4.86 -12.37
CA GLU A 191 13.60 -5.89 -13.39
C GLU A 191 12.68 -7.09 -13.21
N THR A 192 12.50 -7.55 -11.97
CA THR A 192 11.69 -8.72 -11.63
C THR A 192 10.20 -8.47 -11.90
N LEU A 193 9.69 -7.29 -11.54
CA LEU A 193 8.31 -6.84 -11.82
C LEU A 193 8.08 -6.72 -13.34
N ARG A 194 9.01 -6.11 -14.08
CA ARG A 194 8.96 -6.00 -15.55
C ARG A 194 9.09 -7.36 -16.22
N ALA A 195 9.79 -8.33 -15.63
CA ALA A 195 9.85 -9.70 -16.12
C ALA A 195 8.55 -10.47 -15.84
N GLY A 196 7.81 -10.10 -14.80
CA GLY A 196 6.67 -10.86 -14.29
C GLY A 196 7.12 -12.12 -13.55
N ASP A 197 8.32 -12.11 -12.96
CA ASP A 197 8.89 -13.27 -12.25
C ASP A 197 8.29 -13.36 -10.83
N LEU A 198 7.08 -13.89 -10.77
CA LEU A 198 6.33 -14.04 -9.53
C LEU A 198 7.06 -14.94 -8.51
N ASP A 199 7.75 -15.98 -8.98
CA ASP A 199 8.49 -16.87 -8.09
C ASP A 199 9.67 -16.15 -7.43
N ALA A 200 10.28 -15.18 -8.09
CA ALA A 200 11.31 -14.35 -7.48
C ALA A 200 10.75 -13.29 -6.53
N LEU A 201 9.60 -12.69 -6.86
CA LEU A 201 8.93 -11.74 -5.96
C LEU A 201 8.47 -12.43 -4.67
N LEU A 202 7.81 -13.59 -4.76
CA LEU A 202 7.34 -14.34 -3.60
C LEU A 202 8.48 -14.92 -2.74
N ASP A 203 9.69 -15.04 -3.30
CA ASP A 203 10.90 -15.54 -2.63
C ASP A 203 11.97 -14.43 -2.51
N PHE A 204 11.55 -13.17 -2.46
CA PHE A 204 12.47 -12.02 -2.49
C PHE A 204 13.51 -12.05 -1.37
N GLN A 205 13.19 -12.63 -0.20
CA GLN A 205 14.12 -12.74 0.92
C GLN A 205 15.39 -13.52 0.56
N HIS A 206 15.28 -14.49 -0.35
CA HIS A 206 16.41 -15.29 -0.81
C HIS A 206 16.97 -14.82 -2.16
N LYS A 207 16.12 -14.24 -3.03
CA LYS A 207 16.51 -13.89 -4.40
C LYS A 207 16.91 -12.43 -4.61
N ALA A 208 16.42 -11.51 -3.77
CA ALA A 208 16.73 -10.10 -3.89
C ALA A 208 18.07 -9.76 -3.24
N PRO A 209 18.88 -8.86 -3.84
CA PRO A 209 20.08 -8.36 -3.20
C PRO A 209 19.71 -7.57 -1.94
N ALA A 210 20.46 -7.79 -0.86
CA ALA A 210 20.33 -7.05 0.39
C ALA A 210 18.91 -7.02 0.99
N ALA A 211 18.05 -8.02 0.73
CA ALA A 211 16.66 -8.06 1.19
C ALA A 211 16.51 -7.81 2.70
N ALA A 212 17.36 -8.45 3.52
CA ALA A 212 17.35 -8.29 4.97
C ALA A 212 17.78 -6.89 5.46
N ILE A 213 18.53 -6.14 4.64
CA ILE A 213 18.89 -4.75 4.93
C ILE A 213 17.77 -3.82 4.46
N ALA A 214 17.22 -4.06 3.27
CA ALA A 214 16.13 -3.27 2.72
C ALA A 214 14.84 -3.39 3.55
N HIS A 215 14.62 -4.57 4.13
CA HIS A 215 13.46 -4.91 4.95
C HIS A 215 13.90 -5.71 6.18
N PRO A 216 14.37 -5.03 7.26
CA PRO A 216 14.63 -5.68 8.54
C PRO A 216 13.39 -6.41 9.08
N ARG A 217 12.22 -5.84 8.77
CA ARG A 217 10.94 -6.55 8.69
C ARG A 217 10.25 -6.16 7.37
N ILE A 218 9.35 -7.02 6.93
CA ILE A 218 8.73 -7.02 5.59
C ILE A 218 7.48 -6.15 5.51
N GLU A 219 6.93 -5.65 6.61
CA GLU A 219 5.59 -5.05 6.70
C GLU A 219 5.30 -3.98 5.64
N HIS A 220 6.27 -3.13 5.30
CA HIS A 220 6.11 -2.12 4.23
C HIS A 220 6.28 -2.67 2.81
N PHE A 221 6.92 -3.81 2.62
CA PHE A 221 6.94 -4.50 1.32
C PHE A 221 5.72 -5.43 1.14
N ALA A 222 5.19 -5.97 2.23
CA ALA A 222 4.13 -6.98 2.24
C ALA A 222 2.85 -6.61 1.44
N PRO A 223 2.35 -5.36 1.45
CA PRO A 223 1.20 -4.94 0.63
C PRO A 223 1.36 -5.15 -0.87
N LEU A 224 2.60 -5.24 -1.38
CA LEU A 224 2.88 -5.57 -2.77
C LEU A 224 2.31 -6.93 -3.14
N PHE A 225 2.37 -7.91 -2.25
CA PHE A 225 1.92 -9.27 -2.56
C PHE A 225 0.40 -9.35 -2.70
N VAL A 226 -0.35 -8.59 -1.90
CA VAL A 226 -1.80 -8.44 -2.10
C VAL A 226 -2.08 -7.82 -3.45
N SER A 227 -1.32 -6.79 -3.84
CA SER A 227 -1.47 -6.11 -5.12
C SER A 227 -1.21 -7.05 -6.30
N LEU A 228 -0.10 -7.81 -6.25
CA LEU A 228 0.25 -8.84 -7.23
C LEU A 228 -0.83 -9.95 -7.33
N GLY A 229 -1.40 -10.35 -6.19
CA GLY A 229 -2.48 -11.34 -6.16
C GLY A 229 -3.73 -10.84 -6.86
N ALA A 230 -4.12 -9.60 -6.57
CA ALA A 230 -5.31 -8.96 -7.12
C ALA A 230 -5.20 -8.67 -8.62
N SER A 231 -3.99 -8.59 -9.16
CA SER A 231 -3.73 -8.37 -10.60
C SER A 231 -3.20 -9.61 -11.34
N SER A 232 -3.13 -10.77 -10.68
CA SER A 232 -2.43 -11.96 -11.19
C SER A 232 -2.87 -12.45 -12.58
N SER A 233 -4.07 -12.11 -13.04
CA SER A 233 -4.57 -12.44 -14.38
C SER A 233 -4.11 -11.50 -15.50
N GLU A 234 -3.57 -10.31 -15.18
CA GLU A 234 -3.35 -9.23 -16.15
C GLU A 234 -1.86 -8.88 -16.39
N GLY A 235 -0.95 -9.60 -15.74
CA GLY A 235 0.48 -9.56 -16.06
C GLY A 235 1.28 -8.55 -15.25
N LYS A 236 2.20 -7.86 -15.93
CA LYS A 236 3.37 -7.17 -15.34
C LYS A 236 2.98 -5.82 -14.72
N GLY A 237 3.65 -5.45 -13.64
CA GLY A 237 3.49 -4.12 -13.02
C GLY A 237 4.25 -3.05 -13.78
N GLU A 238 3.59 -1.92 -14.04
CA GLU A 238 4.20 -0.70 -14.54
C GLU A 238 4.65 0.17 -13.36
N THR A 239 5.86 0.72 -13.43
CA THR A 239 6.30 1.73 -12.47
C THR A 239 5.74 3.09 -12.84
N VAL A 240 4.96 3.69 -11.95
CA VAL A 240 4.39 5.03 -12.14
C VAL A 240 5.16 6.09 -11.35
N ILE A 241 5.60 5.74 -10.13
CA ILE A 241 6.46 6.58 -9.30
C ILE A 241 7.75 5.81 -9.04
N ASP A 242 8.88 6.48 -9.19
CA ASP A 242 10.20 5.98 -8.84
C ASP A 242 10.99 7.02 -8.02
N GLY A 243 12.28 6.75 -7.83
CA GLY A 243 13.18 7.58 -7.06
C GLY A 243 13.20 7.20 -5.58
N TYR A 244 13.81 8.09 -4.79
CA TYR A 244 14.16 7.83 -3.40
C TYR A 244 13.72 9.00 -2.51
N TRP A 245 13.52 8.69 -1.24
CA TRP A 245 13.30 9.67 -0.18
C TRP A 245 14.17 9.29 1.01
N TYR A 246 15.15 10.14 1.36
CA TYR A 246 16.23 9.78 2.30
C TYR A 246 16.90 8.45 1.91
N GLY A 247 17.19 8.29 0.62
CA GLY A 247 17.79 7.09 0.03
C GLY A 247 16.96 5.81 0.12
N LEU A 248 15.70 5.86 0.57
CA LEU A 248 14.78 4.73 0.53
C LEU A 248 13.93 4.82 -0.74
N ALA A 249 13.85 3.73 -1.51
CA ALA A 249 13.09 3.68 -2.74
C ALA A 249 11.59 3.87 -2.49
N LYS A 250 10.99 4.83 -3.20
CA LYS A 250 9.56 5.15 -3.17
C LYS A 250 8.81 4.61 -4.40
N ARG A 251 9.31 3.52 -4.98
CA ARG A 251 8.71 2.91 -6.16
C ARG A 251 7.25 2.56 -5.92
N SER A 252 6.38 2.97 -6.84
CA SER A 252 4.95 2.70 -6.82
C SER A 252 4.52 2.19 -8.18
N LEU A 253 3.57 1.26 -8.17
CA LEU A 253 3.26 0.37 -9.28
C LEU A 253 1.77 0.39 -9.60
N GLN A 254 1.45 0.36 -10.89
CA GLN A 254 0.13 0.06 -11.39
C GLN A 254 0.10 -1.31 -12.05
N PHE A 255 -0.98 -2.05 -11.84
CA PHE A 255 -1.25 -3.31 -12.52
C PHE A 255 -2.65 -3.28 -13.15
N GLY A 256 -2.75 -3.77 -14.38
CA GLY A 256 -4.00 -3.79 -15.15
C GLY A 256 -4.23 -2.50 -15.93
#